data_AF-A0A7W8N7N2-F1
#
_entry.id   AF-A0A7W8N7N2-F1
#
_cell.length_a   1.000
_cell.length_b   1.000
_cell.length_c   1.000
_cell.angle_alpha   90.00
_cell.angle_beta   90.00
_cell.angle_gamma   90.00
#
_symmetry.space_group_name_H-M   'P 1'
#
loop_
_entity.id
_entity.type
_entity.pdbx_description
1 polymer ?
#
loop_
_entity_poly.entity_id
_entity_poly.type
_entity_poly.pdbx_seq_one_letter_code
_entity_poly.pdbx_strand_id
1 'polypeptide(L)' 'MGEIDKINELPEPDELPAKEDSAEYEAGFQAGKAGEPSDGKTVDWHRGWADAQE' A
#
# COMPACT_ATOMS: atom_id res chain seq x y z
N MET A 1 -16.21 16.85 28.41
CA MET A 1 -14.77 16.64 28.69
C MET A 1 -14.61 15.13 28.90
N GLY A 2 -13.92 14.35 28.10
CA GLY A 2 -13.08 14.52 26.91
C GLY A 2 -12.63 13.11 26.50
N GLU A 3 -12.38 12.90 25.21
CA GLU A 3 -12.05 11.64 24.50
C GLU A 3 -11.02 10.74 25.19
N ILE A 4 -11.13 9.40 24.99
CA ILE A 4 -10.09 8.54 24.39
C ILE A 4 -10.76 7.25 23.84
N ASP A 5 -11.42 7.34 22.70
CA ASP A 5 -11.79 6.17 21.89
C ASP A 5 -10.93 6.22 20.63
N LYS A 6 -10.41 5.07 20.18
CA LYS A 6 -9.64 4.86 18.93
C LYS A 6 -8.17 5.28 18.96
N ILE A 7 -7.34 4.44 19.57
CA ILE A 7 -5.90 4.40 19.26
C ILE A 7 -5.53 2.98 18.80
N ASN A 8 -6.17 2.46 17.75
CA ASN A 8 -5.59 1.38 16.94
C ASN A 8 -6.27 1.15 15.58
N GLU A 9 -6.78 2.19 14.94
CA GLU A 9 -7.13 2.12 13.53
C GLU A 9 -5.96 2.76 12.80
N LEU A 10 -4.96 1.93 12.45
CA LEU A 10 -4.00 2.24 11.39
C LEU A 10 -4.80 2.90 10.27
N PRO A 11 -4.39 4.08 9.77
CA PRO A 11 -5.14 4.75 8.72
C PRO A 11 -5.37 3.73 7.61
N GLU A 12 -6.64 3.38 7.37
CA GLU A 12 -7.05 2.75 6.12
C GLU A 12 -6.41 3.63 5.03
N PRO A 13 -5.62 3.08 4.11
CA PRO A 13 -4.95 3.88 3.09
C PRO A 13 -6.03 4.50 2.22
N ASP A 14 -6.42 5.71 2.60
CA ASP A 14 -7.35 6.57 1.92
C ASP A 14 -6.81 6.78 0.50
N GLU A 15 -7.48 6.11 -0.43
CA GLU A 15 -7.49 6.32 -1.87
C GLU A 15 -6.12 6.54 -2.52
N LEU A 16 -5.43 5.41 -2.79
CA LEU A 16 -4.45 5.33 -3.87
C LEU A 16 -5.06 6.02 -5.10
N PRO A 17 -4.36 6.97 -5.73
CA PRO A 17 -4.90 7.71 -6.87
C PRO A 17 -5.33 6.70 -7.93
N ALA A 18 -6.62 6.73 -8.31
CA ALA A 18 -7.22 5.88 -9.33
C ALA A 18 -6.40 5.94 -10.64
N LYS A 19 -5.41 5.05 -10.77
CA LYS A 19 -4.54 4.91 -11.92
C LYS A 19 -4.26 3.43 -12.12
N GLU A 20 -5.21 2.86 -12.85
CA GLU A 20 -5.21 1.51 -13.43
C GLU A 20 -5.44 0.40 -12.39
N ASP A 21 -6.59 -0.26 -12.56
CA ASP A 21 -7.20 -1.38 -11.81
C ASP A 21 -6.33 -2.67 -11.76
N SER A 22 -5.01 -2.53 -11.77
CA SER A 22 -4.09 -3.65 -11.74
C SER A 22 -3.98 -4.11 -10.30
N ALA A 23 -4.68 -5.19 -9.96
CA ALA A 23 -4.56 -5.89 -8.68
C ALA A 23 -3.08 -6.17 -8.30
N GLU A 24 -2.21 -6.30 -9.30
CA GLU A 24 -0.77 -6.40 -9.14
C GLU A 24 -0.11 -5.13 -8.58
N TYR A 25 -0.53 -3.93 -9.00
CA TYR A 25 -0.02 -2.67 -8.45
C TYR A 25 -0.34 -2.55 -6.96
N GLU A 26 -1.60 -2.78 -6.59
CA GLU A 26 -2.03 -2.70 -5.18
C GLU A 26 -1.31 -3.75 -4.33
N ALA A 27 -1.19 -4.98 -4.83
CA ALA A 27 -0.42 -6.04 -4.17
C ALA A 27 1.06 -5.66 -4.00
N GLY A 28 1.64 -4.96 -4.98
CA GLY A 28 2.99 -4.42 -4.92
C GLY A 28 3.13 -3.34 -3.85
N PHE A 29 2.19 -2.40 -3.81
CA PHE A 29 2.17 -1.30 -2.86
C PHE A 29 2.07 -1.78 -1.41
N GLN A 30 1.17 -2.73 -1.13
CA GLN A 30 1.06 -3.32 0.21
C GLN A 30 2.33 -4.10 0.60
N ALA A 31 2.90 -4.86 -0.33
CA ALA A 31 4.16 -5.57 -0.12
C ALA A 31 5.33 -4.61 0.14
N GLY A 32 5.38 -3.47 -0.55
CA GLY A 32 6.36 -2.40 -0.33
C GLY A 32 6.28 -1.82 1.07
N LYS A 33 5.07 -1.49 1.55
CA LYS A 33 4.84 -1.05 2.93
C LYS A 33 5.22 -2.10 3.97
N ALA A 34 5.06 -3.38 3.64
CA ALA A 34 5.46 -4.49 4.50
C ALA A 34 6.98 -4.82 4.43
N GLY A 35 7.70 -4.25 3.47
CA GLY A 35 9.12 -4.55 3.22
C GLY A 35 9.36 -5.94 2.62
N GLU A 36 8.36 -6.52 1.95
CA GLU A 36 8.51 -7.82 1.29
C GLU A 36 9.42 -7.74 0.04
N PRO A 37 10.15 -8.81 -0.28
CA PRO A 37 11.00 -8.85 -1.46
C PRO A 37 10.17 -8.87 -2.75
N SER A 38 10.74 -8.28 -3.81
CA SER A 38 10.06 -8.04 -5.07
C SER A 38 10.36 -9.06 -6.18
N ASP A 39 11.11 -10.12 -5.89
CA ASP A 39 11.60 -11.05 -6.90
C ASP A 39 10.48 -11.79 -7.67
N GLY A 40 10.59 -11.78 -9.00
CA GLY A 40 9.70 -12.55 -9.89
C GLY A 40 8.29 -11.98 -10.06
N LYS A 41 8.06 -10.71 -9.70
CA LYS A 41 6.76 -10.02 -9.84
C LYS A 41 6.65 -9.24 -11.15
N THR A 42 5.43 -8.83 -11.50
CA THR A 42 5.15 -8.06 -12.72
C THR A 42 5.60 -6.61 -12.58
N VAL A 43 5.73 -5.92 -13.71
CA VAL A 43 6.17 -4.51 -13.74
C VAL A 43 5.23 -3.62 -12.94
N ASP A 44 3.91 -3.85 -13.03
CA ASP A 44 2.91 -3.12 -12.24
C ASP A 44 3.07 -3.35 -10.73
N TRP A 45 3.37 -4.58 -10.31
CA TRP A 45 3.66 -4.89 -8.91
C TRP A 45 4.93 -4.18 -8.44
N HIS A 46 6.00 -4.16 -9.24
CA HIS A 46 7.22 -3.41 -8.90
C HIS A 46 6.98 -1.93 -8.78
N ARG A 47 6.09 -1.38 -9.63
CA ARG A 47 5.71 0.03 -9.59
C ARG A 47 5.03 0.38 -8.28
N GLY A 48 4.05 -0.42 -7.86
CA GLY A 48 3.39 -0.22 -6.57
C GLY A 48 4.35 -0.39 -5.39
N TRP A 49 5.22 -1.40 -5.44
CA TRP A 49 6.23 -1.64 -4.41
C TRP A 49 7.21 -0.48 -4.26
N ALA A 50 7.64 0.12 -5.37
CA ALA A 50 8.53 1.28 -5.35
C ALA A 50 7.82 2.55 -4.82
N ASP A 51 6.58 2.79 -5.25
CA ASP A 51 5.75 3.93 -4.82
C ASP A 51 5.49 3.89 -3.30
N ALA A 52 5.33 2.69 -2.74
CA ALA A 52 5.19 2.48 -1.30
C ALA A 52 6.45 2.77 -0.46
N GLN A 53 7.61 2.93 -1.10
CA GLN A 53 8.90 3.23 -0.45
C GLN A 53 9.33 4.70 -0.61
N GLU A 54 8.64 5.49 -1.44
CA GLU A 54 8.84 6.94 -1.56
C GLU A 54 8.22 7.71 -0.38
#